data_AF-A0A3M0WFQ9-F1
#
_entry.id   AF-A0A3M0WFQ9-F1
#
_cell.length_a   1.000
_cell.length_b   1.000
_cell.length_c   1.000
_cell.angle_alpha   90.00
_cell.angle_beta   90.00
_cell.angle_gamma   90.00
#
_symmetry.space_group_name_H-M   'P 1'
#
loop_
_entity.id
_entity.type
_entity.pdbx_description
1 polymer ?
#
loop_
_entity_poly.entity_id
_entity_poly.type
_entity_poly.pdbx_seq_one_letter_code
_entity_poly.pdbx_strand_id
1 'polypeptide(L)'
;MGFDVREKSIEEIEDKLSSISTDLNKIAYLESALKSSGFSLEIRRFILKKLALLYGERKMFERAARAMSKKAALDVTFREKIDSCLEAAEFFCKAGKVDDAEEMFVRAKRDANKEQLARVELAKKNIYFVMAKEFESRGKRAGALKFYEKLVRMNLDDSEKMAVREKLKKTYKALGLFREARLFDGR
;
A
#
# COMPACT_ATOMS: atom_id res chain seq x y z
N MET A 1 8.05 -23.67 -12.92
CA MET A 1 8.88 -23.33 -14.09
C MET A 1 9.78 -22.18 -13.69
N GLY A 2 11.10 -22.33 -13.81
CA GLY A 2 12.05 -21.25 -13.57
C GLY A 2 12.56 -20.73 -14.91
N PHE A 3 12.60 -19.42 -15.08
CA PHE A 3 13.30 -18.82 -16.22
C PHE A 3 14.80 -18.85 -15.95
N ASP A 4 15.59 -19.19 -16.96
CA ASP A 4 17.03 -18.94 -16.99
C ASP A 4 17.23 -17.47 -17.35
N VAL A 5 17.65 -16.66 -16.37
CA VAL A 5 17.78 -15.20 -16.51
C VAL A 5 19.23 -14.87 -16.83
N ARG A 6 19.46 -14.36 -18.04
CA ARG A 6 20.81 -14.07 -18.56
C ARG A 6 21.09 -12.58 -18.70
N GLU A 7 20.04 -11.78 -18.70
CA GLU A 7 20.10 -10.32 -18.81
C GLU A 7 20.85 -9.75 -17.61
N LYS A 8 21.68 -8.73 -17.85
CA LYS A 8 22.59 -8.10 -16.88
C LYS A 8 22.35 -6.60 -16.70
N SER A 9 21.63 -5.95 -17.61
CA SER A 9 21.27 -4.53 -17.52
C SER A 9 19.76 -4.30 -17.40
N ILE A 10 19.36 -3.07 -17.07
CA ILE A 10 17.94 -2.69 -17.03
C ILE A 10 17.34 -2.72 -18.43
N GLU A 11 18.07 -2.25 -19.46
CA GLU A 11 17.58 -2.25 -20.84
C GLU A 11 17.31 -3.68 -21.33
N GLU A 12 18.22 -4.62 -21.10
CA GLU A 12 18.05 -6.01 -21.49
C GLU A 12 16.83 -6.66 -20.82
N ILE A 13 16.60 -6.35 -19.54
CA ILE A 13 15.42 -6.82 -18.81
C ILE A 13 14.13 -6.22 -19.41
N GLU A 14 14.13 -4.94 -19.79
CA GLU A 14 12.98 -4.29 -20.44
C GLU A 14 12.68 -4.87 -21.82
N ASP A 15 13.71 -5.06 -22.64
CA ASP A 15 13.59 -5.71 -23.94
C ASP A 15 13.03 -7.12 -23.77
N LYS A 16 13.54 -7.86 -22.78
CA LYS A 16 13.01 -9.19 -22.46
C LYS A 16 11.54 -9.14 -22.05
N LEU A 17 11.15 -8.21 -21.19
CA LEU A 17 9.77 -8.04 -20.76
C LEU A 17 8.83 -7.69 -21.92
N SER A 18 9.30 -6.92 -22.91
CA SER A 18 8.52 -6.58 -24.10
C SER A 18 8.21 -7.79 -24.97
N SER A 19 9.13 -8.77 -25.02
CA SER A 19 8.96 -10.02 -25.77
C SER A 19 7.99 -11.01 -25.12
N ILE A 20 7.71 -10.86 -23.82
CA ILE A 20 6.84 -11.77 -23.07
C ILE A 20 5.38 -11.34 -23.21
N SER A 21 4.55 -12.21 -23.78
CA SER A 21 3.16 -11.88 -24.13
C SER A 21 2.21 -11.74 -22.94
N THR A 22 2.47 -12.38 -21.80
CA THR A 22 1.52 -12.42 -20.67
C THR A 22 2.11 -11.86 -19.39
N ASP A 23 1.29 -11.15 -18.62
CA ASP A 23 1.73 -10.57 -17.34
C ASP A 23 2.14 -11.64 -16.33
N LEU A 24 1.53 -12.83 -16.37
CA LEU A 24 1.94 -13.95 -15.52
C LEU A 24 3.35 -14.44 -15.84
N ASN A 25 3.69 -14.52 -17.13
CA ASN A 25 5.03 -14.91 -17.54
C ASN A 25 6.03 -13.79 -17.21
N LYS A 26 5.66 -12.52 -17.33
CA LYS A 26 6.48 -11.38 -16.89
C LYS A 26 6.75 -11.43 -15.39
N ILE A 27 5.72 -11.69 -14.58
CA ILE A 27 5.86 -11.87 -13.13
C ILE A 27 6.82 -13.03 -12.84
N ALA A 28 6.58 -14.21 -13.43
CA ALA A 28 7.42 -15.38 -13.20
C ALA A 28 8.88 -15.15 -13.60
N TYR A 29 9.13 -14.47 -14.73
CA TYR A 29 10.46 -14.06 -15.15
C TYR A 29 11.12 -13.13 -14.14
N LEU A 30 10.44 -12.06 -13.70
CA LEU A 30 10.98 -11.10 -12.73
C LEU A 30 11.20 -11.71 -11.34
N GLU A 31 10.37 -12.67 -10.92
CA GLU A 31 10.58 -13.43 -9.69
C GLU A 31 11.81 -14.35 -9.79
N SER A 32 12.04 -14.97 -10.95
CA SER A 32 13.28 -15.71 -11.23
C SER A 32 14.48 -14.76 -11.24
N ALA A 33 14.35 -13.58 -11.84
CA ALA A 33 15.42 -12.57 -11.90
C ALA A 33 15.83 -12.11 -10.50
N LEU A 34 14.88 -11.86 -9.60
CA LEU A 34 15.20 -11.49 -8.22
C LEU A 34 15.95 -12.57 -7.43
N LYS A 35 15.78 -13.84 -7.79
CA LYS A 35 16.50 -14.96 -7.17
C LYS A 35 17.91 -15.13 -7.75
N SER A 36 18.18 -14.57 -8.92
CA SER A 36 19.50 -14.64 -9.54
C SER A 36 20.52 -13.85 -8.71
N SER A 37 21.72 -14.40 -8.58
CA SER A 37 22.86 -13.72 -7.98
C SER A 37 23.51 -12.76 -9.00
N GLY A 38 24.22 -11.73 -8.51
CA GLY A 38 24.98 -10.82 -9.37
C GLY A 38 24.27 -9.55 -9.82
N PHE A 39 22.96 -9.38 -9.56
CA PHE A 39 22.31 -8.10 -9.81
C PHE A 39 22.68 -7.03 -8.81
N SER A 40 22.96 -5.82 -9.34
CA SER A 40 23.15 -4.62 -8.54
C SER A 40 21.87 -4.24 -7.78
N LEU A 41 22.01 -3.41 -6.74
CA LEU A 41 20.87 -2.89 -5.98
C LEU A 41 19.90 -2.10 -6.87
N GLU A 42 20.44 -1.39 -7.85
CA GLU A 42 19.64 -0.62 -8.80
C GLU A 42 18.72 -1.50 -9.65
N ILE A 43 19.26 -2.57 -10.23
CA ILE A 43 18.48 -3.55 -11.00
C ILE A 43 17.43 -4.21 -10.11
N ARG A 44 17.78 -4.57 -8.87
CA ARG A 44 16.82 -5.16 -7.93
C ARG A 44 15.67 -4.21 -7.60
N ARG A 45 15.93 -2.91 -7.39
CA ARG A 45 14.89 -1.90 -7.18
C ARG A 45 13.99 -1.77 -8.40
N PHE A 46 14.58 -1.76 -9.59
CA PHE A 46 13.86 -1.72 -10.85
C PHE A 46 12.91 -2.92 -10.98
N ILE A 47 13.42 -4.14 -10.77
CA ILE A 47 12.61 -5.37 -10.84
C ILE A 47 11.47 -5.34 -9.82
N LEU A 48 11.75 -4.97 -8.56
CA LEU A 48 10.72 -4.87 -7.51
C LEU A 48 9.62 -3.88 -7.87
N LYS A 49 9.97 -2.72 -8.46
CA LYS A 49 9.00 -1.74 -8.94
C LYS A 49 8.11 -2.33 -10.04
N LYS A 50 8.69 -2.98 -11.05
CA LYS A 50 7.93 -3.62 -12.14
C LYS A 50 7.02 -4.75 -11.62
N LEU A 51 7.51 -5.56 -10.69
CA LEU A 51 6.69 -6.58 -10.03
C LEU A 51 5.51 -5.98 -9.26
N ALA A 52 5.73 -4.90 -8.51
CA ALA A 52 4.65 -4.24 -7.78
C ALA A 52 3.55 -3.73 -8.71
N LEU A 53 3.93 -3.15 -9.87
CA LEU A 53 2.98 -2.70 -10.89
C LEU A 53 2.16 -3.87 -11.46
N LEU A 54 2.82 -4.93 -11.94
CA LEU A 54 2.13 -6.11 -12.50
C LEU A 54 1.24 -6.79 -11.45
N TYR A 55 1.69 -6.87 -10.20
CA TYR A 55 0.87 -7.39 -9.10
C TYR A 55 -0.34 -6.49 -8.81
N GLY A 56 -0.16 -5.17 -8.86
CA GLY A 56 -1.24 -4.20 -8.67
C GLY A 56 -2.31 -4.30 -9.75
N GLU A 57 -1.91 -4.36 -11.01
CA GLU A 57 -2.81 -4.52 -12.17
C GLU A 57 -3.65 -5.79 -12.08
N ARG A 58 -3.04 -6.88 -11.59
CA ARG A 58 -3.73 -8.16 -11.35
C ARG A 58 -4.47 -8.25 -10.01
N LYS A 59 -4.58 -7.14 -9.26
CA LYS A 59 -5.22 -7.07 -7.93
C LYS A 59 -4.59 -7.99 -6.88
N MET A 60 -3.34 -8.41 -7.08
CA MET A 60 -2.55 -9.19 -6.13
C MET A 60 -1.88 -8.24 -5.12
N PHE A 61 -2.68 -7.41 -4.46
CA PHE A 61 -2.21 -6.25 -3.71
C PHE A 61 -1.24 -6.59 -2.57
N GLU A 62 -1.42 -7.73 -1.88
CA GLU A 62 -0.48 -8.13 -0.83
C GLU A 62 0.93 -8.40 -1.39
N ARG A 63 1.02 -9.01 -2.59
CA ARG A 63 2.32 -9.23 -3.24
C ARG A 63 2.93 -7.93 -3.74
N ALA A 64 2.10 -7.02 -4.28
CA ALA A 64 2.53 -5.69 -4.68
C ALA A 64 3.12 -4.91 -3.48
N ALA A 65 2.42 -4.93 -2.34
CA ALA A 65 2.86 -4.29 -1.10
C ALA A 65 4.21 -4.85 -0.62
N ARG A 66 4.36 -6.17 -0.62
CA ARG A 66 5.64 -6.82 -0.24
C ARG A 66 6.78 -6.46 -1.19
N ALA A 67 6.52 -6.35 -2.49
CA ALA A 67 7.52 -5.92 -3.47
C ALA A 67 7.98 -4.48 -3.21
N MET A 68 7.04 -3.56 -2.96
CA MET A 68 7.36 -2.16 -2.61
C MET A 68 8.04 -2.04 -1.25
N SER A 69 7.63 -2.81 -0.25
CA SER A 69 8.28 -2.85 1.07
C SER A 69 9.75 -3.30 0.95
N LYS A 70 10.01 -4.34 0.14
CA LYS A 70 11.39 -4.76 -0.17
C LYS A 70 12.16 -3.68 -0.92
N LYS A 71 11.53 -2.99 -1.88
CA LYS A 71 12.15 -1.89 -2.62
C LYS A 71 12.55 -0.76 -1.68
N ALA A 72 11.67 -0.37 -0.76
CA ALA A 72 11.96 0.66 0.24
C ALA A 72 13.22 0.35 1.05
N ALA A 73 13.48 -0.92 1.39
CA ALA A 73 14.70 -1.33 2.08
C ALA A 73 15.98 -1.18 1.24
N LEU A 74 15.86 -1.15 -0.09
CA LEU A 74 16.97 -0.99 -1.03
C LEU A 74 17.13 0.46 -1.55
N ASP A 75 16.12 1.31 -1.34
CA ASP A 75 16.17 2.70 -1.76
C ASP A 75 17.29 3.46 -1.03
N VAL A 76 17.94 4.38 -1.74
CA VAL A 76 19.17 5.02 -1.26
C VAL A 76 18.82 6.33 -0.55
N THR A 77 17.93 7.12 -1.14
CA THR A 77 17.53 8.41 -0.58
C THR A 77 16.34 8.26 0.37
N PHE A 78 16.27 9.12 1.40
CA PHE A 78 15.12 9.16 2.30
C PHE A 78 13.81 9.42 1.56
N ARG A 79 13.84 10.28 0.53
CA ARG A 79 12.66 10.55 -0.30
C ARG A 79 12.12 9.29 -0.97
N GLU A 80 12.99 8.53 -1.63
CA GLU A 80 12.61 7.27 -2.29
C GLU A 80 12.08 6.25 -1.28
N LYS A 81 12.72 6.11 -0.12
CA LYS A 81 12.27 5.22 0.96
C LYS A 81 10.85 5.56 1.41
N ILE A 82 10.59 6.84 1.66
CA ILE A 82 9.27 7.34 2.04
C ILE A 82 8.25 7.03 0.96
N ASP A 83 8.54 7.38 -0.30
CA ASP A 83 7.62 7.17 -1.42
C ASP A 83 7.30 5.67 -1.58
N SER A 84 8.29 4.78 -1.54
CA SER A 84 8.09 3.33 -1.60
C SER A 84 7.32 2.77 -0.40
N CYS A 85 7.53 3.32 0.81
CA CYS A 85 6.74 2.92 1.99
C CYS A 85 5.28 3.35 1.86
N LEU A 86 5.01 4.55 1.33
CA LEU A 86 3.65 5.04 1.10
C LEU A 86 2.92 4.18 0.05
N GLU A 87 3.58 3.85 -1.06
CA GLU A 87 3.04 2.93 -2.07
C GLU A 87 2.77 1.53 -1.49
N ALA A 88 3.69 1.00 -0.67
CA ALA A 88 3.48 -0.28 0.03
C ALA A 88 2.28 -0.22 0.98
N ALA A 89 2.13 0.87 1.74
CA ALA A 89 1.01 1.09 2.65
C ALA A 89 -0.33 1.13 1.90
N GLU A 90 -0.37 1.81 0.75
CA GLU A 90 -1.57 1.86 -0.10
C GLU A 90 -1.96 0.46 -0.59
N PHE A 91 -1.00 -0.34 -1.07
CA PHE A 91 -1.28 -1.71 -1.48
C PHE A 91 -1.74 -2.61 -0.32
N PHE A 92 -1.14 -2.49 0.87
CA PHE A 92 -1.63 -3.20 2.06
C PHE A 92 -3.06 -2.78 2.42
N CYS A 93 -3.40 -1.50 2.31
CA CYS A 93 -4.76 -1.04 2.52
C CYS A 93 -5.75 -1.63 1.49
N LYS A 94 -5.37 -1.68 0.20
CA LYS A 94 -6.17 -2.33 -0.85
C LYS A 94 -6.38 -3.82 -0.57
N ALA A 95 -5.39 -4.48 0.05
CA ALA A 95 -5.49 -5.86 0.51
C ALA A 95 -6.32 -6.04 1.80
N GLY A 96 -6.75 -4.95 2.46
CA GLY A 96 -7.44 -4.98 3.76
C GLY A 96 -6.52 -5.25 4.96
N LYS A 97 -5.20 -5.17 4.76
CA LYS A 97 -4.14 -5.40 5.74
C LYS A 97 -3.75 -4.09 6.43
N VAL A 98 -4.66 -3.57 7.25
CA VAL A 98 -4.50 -2.22 7.85
C VAL A 98 -3.29 -2.13 8.79
N ASP A 99 -3.00 -3.19 9.54
CA ASP A 99 -1.87 -3.20 10.48
C ASP A 99 -0.52 -3.24 9.76
N ASP A 100 -0.40 -4.02 8.68
CA ASP A 100 0.80 -4.01 7.81
C ASP A 100 0.99 -2.63 7.16
N ALA A 101 -0.10 -1.96 6.77
CA ALA A 101 -0.04 -0.59 6.25
C ALA A 101 0.43 0.41 7.32
N GLU A 102 -0.03 0.28 8.57
CA GLU A 102 0.45 1.09 9.70
C GLU A 102 1.95 0.95 9.91
N GLU A 103 2.47 -0.28 9.83
CA GLU A 103 3.92 -0.51 9.91
C GLU A 103 4.68 0.27 8.83
N MET A 104 4.17 0.28 7.59
CA MET A 104 4.79 1.04 6.50
C MET A 104 4.74 2.55 6.74
N PHE A 105 3.64 3.09 7.29
CA PHE A 105 3.59 4.50 7.67
C PHE A 105 4.57 4.84 8.80
N VAL A 106 4.73 3.95 9.80
CA VAL A 106 5.73 4.14 10.86
C VAL A 106 7.15 4.17 10.28
N ARG A 107 7.47 3.27 9.35
CA ARG A 107 8.75 3.28 8.63
C ARG A 107 8.97 4.58 7.85
N ALA A 108 7.95 5.02 7.10
CA ALA A 108 8.01 6.28 6.35
C ALA A 108 8.26 7.49 7.27
N LYS A 109 7.60 7.53 8.45
CA LYS A 109 7.81 8.61 9.43
C LYS A 109 9.22 8.60 10.02
N ARG A 110 9.79 7.43 10.27
CA ARG A 110 11.15 7.29 10.84
C ARG A 110 12.21 7.93 9.94
N ASP A 111 12.01 7.82 8.63
CA ASP A 111 12.94 8.30 7.61
C ASP A 111 12.63 9.76 7.17
N ALA A 112 11.58 10.38 7.71
CA ALA A 112 11.09 11.70 7.31
C ALA A 112 11.64 12.84 8.18
N ASN A 113 11.99 13.96 7.54
CA ASN A 113 12.21 15.24 8.22
C ASN A 113 10.87 15.95 8.55
N LYS A 114 10.91 17.12 9.19
CA LYS A 114 9.69 17.86 9.62
C LYS A 114 8.69 18.11 8.49
N GLU A 115 9.14 18.53 7.31
CA GLU A 115 8.26 18.79 6.17
C GLU A 115 7.69 17.49 5.59
N GLN A 116 8.53 16.46 5.49
CA GLN A 116 8.14 15.15 4.99
C GLN A 116 7.17 14.43 5.95
N LEU A 117 7.25 14.67 7.27
CA LEU A 117 6.31 14.13 8.24
C LEU A 117 4.90 14.61 7.96
N ALA A 118 4.72 15.92 7.71
CA ALA A 118 3.42 16.47 7.34
C ALA A 118 2.88 15.82 6.05
N ARG A 119 3.75 15.59 5.06
CA ARG A 119 3.41 14.88 3.82
C ARG A 119 2.98 13.43 4.08
N VAL A 120 3.67 12.71 4.96
CA VAL A 120 3.35 11.32 5.32
C VAL A 120 2.00 11.24 6.06
N GLU A 121 1.73 12.15 7.00
CA GLU A 121 0.44 12.19 7.69
C GLU A 121 -0.72 12.52 6.74
N LEU A 122 -0.53 13.47 5.83
CA LEU A 122 -1.52 13.81 4.82
C LEU A 122 -1.77 12.63 3.87
N ALA A 123 -0.72 11.96 3.41
CA ALA A 123 -0.84 10.78 2.56
C ALA A 123 -1.59 9.66 3.29
N LYS A 124 -1.24 9.37 4.55
CA LYS A 124 -1.93 8.38 5.39
C LYS A 124 -3.42 8.70 5.51
N LYS A 125 -3.75 9.95 5.83
CA LYS A 125 -5.15 10.42 5.94
C LYS A 125 -5.91 10.18 4.64
N ASN A 126 -5.34 10.61 3.50
CA ASN A 126 -5.95 10.47 2.19
C ASN A 126 -6.16 9.00 1.80
N ILE A 127 -5.14 8.16 1.99
CA ILE A 127 -5.23 6.72 1.71
C ILE A 127 -6.38 6.10 2.53
N TYR A 128 -6.47 6.39 3.83
CA TYR A 128 -7.54 5.83 4.66
C TYR A 128 -8.93 6.32 4.26
N PHE A 129 -9.09 7.59 3.89
CA PHE A 129 -10.37 8.09 3.38
C PHE A 129 -10.79 7.39 2.08
N VAL A 130 -9.87 7.25 1.13
CA VAL A 130 -10.15 6.57 -0.15
C VAL A 130 -10.53 5.11 0.11
N MET A 131 -9.77 4.41 0.94
CA MET A 131 -9.99 2.99 1.23
C MET A 131 -11.28 2.77 2.01
N ALA A 132 -11.61 3.62 2.99
CA ALA A 132 -12.88 3.55 3.70
C ALA A 132 -14.07 3.65 2.73
N LYS A 133 -14.05 4.63 1.81
CA LYS A 133 -15.08 4.83 0.79
C LYS A 133 -15.14 3.67 -0.20
N GLU A 134 -14.00 3.16 -0.65
CA GLU A 134 -13.94 2.04 -1.60
C GLU A 134 -14.47 0.73 -1.00
N PHE A 135 -14.20 0.48 0.28
CA PHE A 135 -14.76 -0.69 0.98
C PHE A 135 -16.26 -0.51 1.25
N GLU A 136 -16.70 0.71 1.60
CA GLU A 136 -18.13 1.02 1.77
C GLU A 136 -18.90 0.80 0.46
N SER A 137 -18.41 1.32 -0.67
CA SER A 137 -19.05 1.19 -1.98
C SER A 137 -19.13 -0.26 -2.48
N ARG A 138 -18.19 -1.11 -2.04
CA ARG A 138 -18.20 -2.56 -2.31
C ARG A 138 -19.03 -3.37 -1.31
N GLY A 139 -19.71 -2.71 -0.36
CA GLY A 139 -20.48 -3.38 0.70
C GLY A 139 -19.61 -4.09 1.75
N LYS A 140 -18.29 -3.92 1.73
CA LYS A 140 -17.34 -4.50 2.70
C LYS A 140 -17.30 -3.69 3.99
N ARG A 141 -18.44 -3.60 4.68
CA ARG A 141 -18.66 -2.75 5.87
C ARG A 141 -17.63 -2.98 6.98
N ALA A 142 -17.28 -4.24 7.29
CA ALA A 142 -16.27 -4.56 8.30
C ALA A 142 -14.87 -4.03 7.93
N GLY A 143 -14.52 -4.01 6.64
CA GLY A 143 -13.27 -3.42 6.19
C GLY A 143 -13.29 -1.90 6.24
N ALA A 144 -14.38 -1.28 5.78
CA ALA A 144 -14.58 0.17 5.86
C ALA A 144 -14.51 0.67 7.32
N LEU A 145 -15.10 -0.09 8.25
CA LEU A 145 -15.07 0.20 9.68
C LEU A 145 -13.64 0.35 10.21
N LYS A 146 -12.74 -0.57 9.89
CA LYS A 146 -11.33 -0.51 10.32
C LYS A 146 -10.66 0.80 9.91
N PHE A 147 -10.91 1.28 8.70
CA PHE A 147 -10.35 2.54 8.23
C PHE A 147 -10.96 3.76 8.93
N TYR A 148 -12.28 3.77 9.14
CA TYR A 148 -12.94 4.84 9.89
C TYR A 148 -12.47 4.89 11.36
N GLU A 149 -12.22 3.75 12.00
CA GLU A 149 -11.66 3.67 13.34
C GLU A 149 -10.23 4.22 13.42
N LYS A 150 -9.43 4.04 12.37
CA LYS A 150 -8.10 4.68 12.30
C LYS A 150 -8.24 6.19 12.07
N LEU A 151 -9.11 6.62 11.14
CA LEU A 151 -9.34 8.03 10.83
C LEU A 151 -9.82 8.84 12.04
N VAL A 152 -10.74 8.31 12.86
CA VAL A 152 -11.26 9.04 14.02
C VAL A 152 -10.21 9.31 15.10
N ARG A 153 -9.10 8.54 15.09
CA ARG A 153 -7.94 8.74 15.98
C ARG A 153 -6.88 9.67 15.40
N MET A 154 -7.02 10.10 14.15
CA MET A 154 -6.10 11.03 13.48
C MET A 154 -6.46 12.49 13.77
N ASN A 155 -5.53 13.40 13.51
CA ASN A 155 -5.78 14.84 13.57
C ASN A 155 -6.54 15.29 12.31
N LEU A 156 -7.87 15.19 12.39
CA LEU A 156 -8.82 15.64 11.38
C LEU A 156 -9.35 17.04 11.72
N ASP A 157 -9.74 17.82 10.72
CA ASP A 157 -10.52 19.04 10.97
C ASP A 157 -11.94 18.70 11.46
N ASP A 158 -12.67 19.68 11.98
CA ASP A 158 -13.96 19.42 12.62
C ASP A 158 -15.01 18.88 11.63
N SER A 159 -14.98 19.33 10.38
CA SER A 159 -15.86 18.83 9.31
C SER A 159 -15.54 17.37 8.98
N GLU A 160 -14.26 17.05 8.79
CA GLU A 160 -13.77 15.69 8.57
C GLU A 160 -14.13 14.77 9.74
N LYS A 161 -13.94 15.23 10.98
CA LYS A 161 -14.29 14.47 12.20
C LYS A 161 -15.77 14.14 12.24
N MET A 162 -16.64 15.11 11.98
CA MET A 162 -18.09 14.90 11.98
C MET A 162 -18.47 13.87 10.90
N ALA A 163 -17.96 14.02 9.67
CA ALA A 163 -18.24 13.10 8.59
C ALA A 163 -17.78 11.66 8.90
N VAL A 164 -16.57 11.49 9.45
CA VAL A 164 -16.05 10.18 9.86
C VAL A 164 -16.88 9.57 10.98
N ARG A 165 -17.25 10.34 12.01
CA ARG A 165 -18.09 9.86 13.12
C ARG A 165 -19.47 9.41 12.65
N GLU A 166 -20.10 10.18 11.77
CA GLU A 166 -21.41 9.82 11.21
C GLU A 166 -21.32 8.51 10.42
N LYS A 167 -20.30 8.38 9.57
CA LYS A 167 -20.04 7.16 8.78
C LYS A 167 -19.74 5.96 9.67
N LEU A 168 -18.94 6.15 10.71
CA LEU A 168 -18.60 5.11 11.67
C LEU A 168 -19.85 4.62 12.42
N LYS A 169 -20.70 5.54 12.92
CA LYS A 169 -21.97 5.22 13.58
C LYS A 169 -22.93 4.46 12.66
N LYS A 170 -23.10 4.91 11.41
CA LYS A 170 -23.91 4.22 10.39
C LYS A 170 -23.38 2.80 10.13
N THR A 171 -22.07 2.65 10.02
CA THR A 171 -21.42 1.36 9.77
C THR A 171 -21.57 0.41 10.95
N TYR A 172 -21.39 0.88 12.19
CA TYR A 172 -21.63 0.08 13.41
C TYR A 172 -23.07 -0.42 13.48
N LYS A 173 -24.07 0.45 13.27
CA LYS A 173 -25.49 0.04 13.26
C LYS A 173 -25.77 -1.00 12.18
N ALA A 174 -25.21 -0.82 10.98
CA ALA A 174 -25.35 -1.76 9.88
C ALA A 174 -24.67 -3.12 10.10
N LEU A 175 -23.77 -3.22 11.10
CA LEU A 175 -23.11 -4.45 11.53
C LEU A 175 -23.71 -5.02 12.84
N GLY A 176 -24.76 -4.40 13.39
CA GLY A 176 -25.37 -4.82 14.66
C GLY A 176 -24.59 -4.41 15.92
N LEU A 177 -23.56 -3.56 15.78
CA LEU A 177 -22.68 -3.10 16.84
C LEU A 177 -23.27 -1.84 17.54
N PHE A 178 -24.44 -2.02 18.16
CA PHE A 178 -25.20 -0.89 18.72
C PHE A 178 -24.55 -0.25 19.94
N ARG A 179 -23.75 -1.00 20.72
CA ARG A 179 -23.05 -0.45 21.90
C ARG A 179 -21.99 0.55 21.49
N GLU A 180 -21.22 0.21 20.47
CA GLU A 180 -20.19 1.03 19.86
C GLU A 180 -20.80 2.23 19.16
N ALA A 181 -21.93 2.06 18.47
CA ALA A 181 -22.66 3.18 17.85
C ALA A 181 -23.11 4.23 18.88
N ARG A 182 -23.54 3.81 20.08
CA ARG A 182 -23.98 4.73 21.16
C ARG A 182 -22.87 5.61 21.72
N LEU A 183 -21.59 5.19 21.61
CA LEU A 183 -20.46 6.03 22.01
C LEU A 183 -20.38 7.34 21.21
N PHE A 184 -21.06 7.40 20.06
CA PHE A 184 -21.15 8.58 19.19
C PHE A 184 -22.52 9.27 19.26
N ASP A 185 -23.43 8.84 20.14
CA ASP A 185 -24.76 9.43 20.32
C ASP A 185 -24.82 10.52 21.41
N GLY A 186 -23.72 10.79 22.13
CA GLY A 186 -23.74 11.64 23.33
C GLY A 186 -22.49 12.49 23.59
N ARG A 187 -22.04 13.28 22.62
CA ARG A 187 -21.15 14.45 22.83
C ARG A 187 -21.46 15.55 21.84
#